data_AF-A0A917D1H5-F1
#
_entry.id   AF-A0A917D1H5-F1
#
_cell.length_a   1.000
_cell.length_b   1.000
_cell.length_c   1.000
_cell.angle_alpha   90.00
_cell.angle_beta   90.00
_cell.angle_gamma   90.00
#
_symmetry.space_group_name_H-M   'P 1'
#
loop_
_entity.id
_entity.type
_entity.pdbx_description
1 polymer ?
#
loop_
_entity_poly.entity_id
_entity_poly.type
_entity_poly.pdbx_seq_one_letter_code
_entity_poly.pdbx_strand_id
1 'polypeptide(L)' 'MHATKQVFEPGAGLEQAKEQAGTHVEGHLCENCREVIGSELGRELFYMSALCNLLDINMDEIVVKESQKCATLGLFNLS' A
#
# COMPACT_ATOMS: atom_id res chain seq x y z
N MET A 1 8.03 1.15 -14.33
CA MET A 1 6.85 1.96 -13.98
C MET A 1 6.40 2.66 -15.24
N HIS A 2 5.26 2.23 -15.78
CA HIS A 2 4.68 2.82 -16.99
C HIS A 2 3.26 3.25 -16.64
N ALA A 3 3.10 4.52 -16.28
CA ALA A 3 1.79 5.08 -15.96
C ALA A 3 1.16 5.64 -17.24
N THR A 4 0.12 4.99 -17.72
CA THR A 4 -0.72 5.46 -18.82
C THR A 4 -2.17 5.57 -18.35
N LYS A 5 -2.96 6.42 -19.02
CA LYS A 5 -4.39 6.51 -18.76
C LYS A 5 -5.01 5.12 -18.93
N GLN A 6 -5.66 4.62 -17.88
CA GLN A 6 -6.35 3.34 -17.92
C GLN A 6 -7.63 3.46 -18.75
N VAL A 7 -7.91 2.43 -19.53
CA VAL A 7 -9.07 2.37 -20.42
C VAL A 7 -10.15 1.58 -19.71
N PHE A 8 -11.35 2.16 -19.61
CA PHE A 8 -12.51 1.53 -19.01
C PHE A 8 -13.61 1.38 -20.04
N GLU A 9 -14.40 0.31 -19.93
CA GLU A 9 -15.54 0.09 -20.81
C GLU A 9 -16.60 1.20 -20.66
N PRO A 10 -17.09 1.80 -21.77
CA PRO A 10 -18.11 2.83 -21.71
C PRO A 10 -19.39 2.31 -21.04
N GLY A 11 -19.81 2.94 -19.95
CA GLY A 11 -20.98 2.52 -19.18
C GLY A 11 -20.71 1.48 -18.10
N ALA A 12 -19.45 1.06 -17.89
CA ALA A 12 -19.08 0.25 -16.73
C ALA A 12 -19.37 0.99 -15.42
N GLY A 13 -19.96 0.27 -14.46
CA GLY A 13 -20.10 0.75 -13.09
C GLY A 13 -18.74 0.83 -12.38
N LEU A 14 -18.66 1.59 -11.29
CA LEU A 14 -17.42 1.78 -10.53
C LEU A 14 -16.75 0.46 -10.08
N GLU A 15 -17.53 -0.54 -9.69
CA GLU A 15 -17.02 -1.88 -9.32
C GLU A 15 -16.30 -2.56 -10.48
N GLN A 16 -16.89 -2.54 -11.68
CA GLN A 16 -16.27 -3.10 -12.89
C GLN A 16 -15.04 -2.30 -13.34
N ALA A 17 -15.06 -0.98 -13.19
CA ALA A 17 -13.90 -0.15 -13.49
C ALA A 17 -12.73 -0.48 -12.54
N LYS A 18 -13.01 -0.75 -11.25
CA LYS A 18 -11.97 -1.18 -10.29
C LYS A 18 -11.34 -2.51 -10.68
N GLU A 19 -12.14 -3.50 -11.13
CA GLU A 19 -11.61 -4.79 -11.60
C GLU A 19 -10.69 -4.65 -12.83
N GLN A 20 -10.93 -3.63 -13.66
CA GLN A 20 -10.10 -3.31 -14.83
C GLN A 20 -8.85 -2.47 -14.48
N ALA A 21 -8.84 -1.84 -13.31
CA ALA A 21 -7.74 -0.98 -12.88
C ALA A 21 -6.54 -1.86 -12.48
N GLY A 22 -5.54 -1.93 -13.35
CA GLY A 22 -4.27 -2.57 -13.05
C GLY A 22 -3.37 -1.70 -12.16
N THR A 23 -2.27 -2.27 -11.68
CA THR A 23 -1.20 -1.48 -11.06
C THR A 23 -0.26 -0.95 -12.15
N HIS A 24 0.43 0.17 -11.89
CA HIS A 24 1.44 0.72 -12.82
C HIS A 24 2.82 0.05 -12.67
N VAL A 25 2.85 -1.10 -12.00
CA VAL A 25 4.05 -1.87 -11.68
C VAL A 25 3.97 -3.19 -12.43
N GLU A 26 4.94 -3.40 -13.32
CA GLU A 26 5.11 -4.64 -14.08
C GLU A 26 6.42 -5.31 -13.68
N GLY A 27 6.46 -6.64 -13.74
CA GLY A 27 7.62 -7.41 -13.32
C GLY A 27 7.80 -7.46 -11.81
N HIS A 28 8.99 -7.82 -11.35
CA HIS A 28 9.30 -8.00 -9.93
C HIS A 28 10.56 -7.22 -9.60
N LEU A 29 10.66 -6.71 -8.37
CA LEU A 29 11.90 -6.10 -7.89
C LEU A 29 13.03 -7.13 -7.96
N CYS A 30 14.17 -6.75 -8.53
CA CYS A 30 15.38 -7.55 -8.39
C CYS A 30 15.84 -7.54 -6.91
N GLU A 31 16.72 -8.49 -6.57
CA GLU A 31 17.20 -8.68 -5.20
C GLU A 31 17.75 -7.39 -4.58
N ASN A 32 18.64 -6.70 -5.31
CA ASN A 32 19.22 -5.43 -4.86
C ASN A 32 18.15 -4.36 -4.60
N CYS A 33 17.17 -4.19 -5.50
CA CYS A 33 16.11 -3.20 -5.29
C CYS A 33 15.22 -3.56 -4.11
N ARG A 34 14.95 -4.85 -3.89
CA ARG A 34 14.18 -5.33 -2.73
C ARG A 34 14.92 -5.05 -1.42
N GLU A 35 16.23 -5.23 -1.39
CA GLU A 35 17.07 -4.94 -0.21
C GLU A 35 17.09 -3.45 0.10
N VAL A 36 17.28 -2.60 -0.91
CA VAL A 36 17.27 -1.14 -0.75
C VAL A 36 15.90 -0.67 -0.25
N ILE A 37 14.80 -1.08 -0.89
CA ILE A 37 13.45 -0.69 -0.46
C ILE A 37 13.15 -1.21 0.95
N GLY A 38 13.53 -2.45 1.26
CA GLY A 38 13.38 -3.02 2.59
C GLY A 38 14.13 -2.23 3.66
N SER A 39 15.35 -1.79 3.36
CA SER A 39 16.18 -1.00 4.28
C SER A 39 15.57 0.38 4.55
N GLU A 40 15.08 1.05 3.51
CA GLU A 40 14.42 2.35 3.65
C GLU A 40 13.12 2.23 4.47
N LEU A 41 12.27 1.24 4.18
CA LEU A 41 11.06 0.97 4.96
C LEU A 41 11.38 0.61 6.41
N GLY A 42 12.43 -0.19 6.64
CA GLY A 42 12.90 -0.55 7.98
C GLY A 42 13.34 0.67 8.79
N ARG A 43 14.02 1.63 8.15
CA ARG A 43 14.42 2.89 8.80
C ARG A 43 13.20 3.73 9.21
N GLU A 44 12.19 3.85 8.35
CA GLU A 44 10.97 4.59 8.70
C GLU A 44 10.21 3.89 9.84
N LEU A 45 10.11 2.55 9.81
CA LEU A 45 9.52 1.75 10.89
C LEU A 45 10.28 1.93 12.21
N PHE A 46 11.61 2.01 12.18
CA PHE A 46 12.43 2.29 13.36
C PHE A 46 12.02 3.62 14.01
N TYR A 47 11.92 4.71 13.23
CA TYR A 47 11.51 6.00 13.78
C TYR A 47 10.07 6.01 14.29
N MET A 48 9.14 5.34 13.59
CA MET A 48 7.77 5.18 14.07
C MET A 48 7.71 4.40 15.38
N SER A 49 8.46 3.31 15.50
CA SER A 49 8.54 2.51 16.74
C SER A 49 9.12 3.30 17.91
N ALA A 50 10.16 4.11 17.66
CA ALA A 50 10.75 4.97 18.67
C ALA A 50 9.75 6.03 19.17
N LEU A 51 8.96 6.61 18.27
CA LEU A 51 7.91 7.55 18.63
C LEU A 51 6.79 6.87 19.43
N CYS A 52 6.36 5.67 19.03
CA CYS A 52 5.40 4.87 19.77
C CYS A 52 5.88 4.61 21.21
N ASN A 53 7.15 4.19 21.38
CA ASN A 53 7.74 3.96 22.69
C ASN A 53 7.79 5.25 23.55
N LEU A 54 8.14 6.39 22.95
CA LEU A 54 8.20 7.68 23.66
C LEU A 54 6.82 8.13 24.16
N LEU A 55 5.76 7.80 23.42
CA LEU A 55 4.38 8.20 23.71
C LEU A 55 3.58 7.13 24.45
N ASP A 56 4.20 6.02 24.85
CA ASP A 56 3.54 4.85 25.48
C ASP A 56 2.39 4.30 24.61
N ILE A 57 2.60 4.22 23.29
CA ILE A 57 1.66 3.69 22.30
C ILE A 57 2.10 2.29 21.87
N ASN A 58 1.18 1.32 21.88
CA ASN A 58 1.42 0.00 21.32
C ASN A 58 1.40 0.05 19.78
N MET A 59 2.56 -0.11 19.15
CA MET A 59 2.69 -0.06 17.69
C MET A 59 1.93 -1.19 16.99
N ASP A 60 1.91 -2.39 17.55
CA ASP A 60 1.23 -3.55 16.95
C ASP A 60 -0.29 -3.32 16.88
N GLU A 61 -0.87 -2.73 17.93
CA GLU A 61 -2.28 -2.34 17.94
C GLU A 61 -2.61 -1.32 16.85
N ILE A 62 -1.74 -0.33 16.64
CA ILE A 62 -1.90 0.66 15.57
C ILE A 62 -1.82 -0.02 14.20
N VAL A 63 -0.84 -0.89 13.96
CA VAL A 63 -0.69 -1.62 12.70
C VAL A 63 -1.93 -2.46 12.40
N VAL A 64 -2.45 -3.20 13.38
CA VAL A 64 -3.67 -4.00 13.21
C VAL A 64 -4.87 -3.10 12.87
N LYS A 65 -5.02 -1.98 13.58
CA LYS A 65 -6.13 -1.03 13.34
C LYS A 65 -6.07 -0.40 11.95
N GLU A 66 -4.90 0.02 11.49
CA GLU A 66 -4.73 0.59 10.14
C GLU A 66 -4.93 -0.49 9.06
N SER A 67 -4.44 -1.71 9.28
CA SER A 67 -4.70 -2.84 8.38
C SER A 67 -6.20 -3.12 8.24
N GLN A 68 -6.97 -3.04 9.32
CA GLN A 68 -8.43 -3.19 9.28
C GLN A 68 -9.09 -2.05 8.51
N LYS A 69 -8.65 -0.80 8.68
CA LYS A 69 -9.16 0.33 7.89
C LYS A 69 -8.90 0.14 6.40
N CYS A 70 -7.71 -0.30 6.01
CA CYS A 70 -7.39 -0.62 4.62
C CYS A 70 -8.36 -1.68 4.06
N ALA A 71 -8.66 -2.72 4.83
CA ALA A 71 -9.65 -3.74 4.44
C ALA A 71 -11.09 -3.18 4.38
N THR A 72 -11.42 -2.19 5.21
CA THR A 72 -12.76 -1.58 5.26
C THR A 72 -13.03 -0.65 4.08
N LEU A 73 -11.99 -0.14 3.40
CA LEU A 73 -12.16 0.73 2.24
C LEU A 73 -12.83 0.05 1.04
N GLY A 74 -12.91 -1.29 1.01
CA GLY A 74 -13.69 -2.03 0.02
C GLY A 74 -13.32 -1.62 -1.42
N LEU A 75 -14.27 -1.05 -2.16
CA LEU A 75 -14.07 -0.49 -3.50
C LEU A 75 -12.94 0.56 -3.56
N PHE A 76 -12.74 1.36 -2.51
CA PHE A 76 -11.77 2.46 -2.48
C PHE A 76 -10.37 2.07 -2.00
N ASN A 77 -10.13 0.78 -1.74
CA ASN A 77 -8.79 0.32 -1.38
C ASN A 77 -7.86 0.41 -2.61
N LEU A 78 -6.71 1.07 -2.44
CA LEU A 78 -5.63 1.20 -3.43
C LEU A 78 -4.78 -0.07 -3.44
N SER A 79 -5.40 -1.21 -3.77
CA SER A 79 -4.73 -2.52 -3.94
C SER A 79 -4.40 -2.78 -5.40
#